data_AF-A0AAN9A490-F1
#
_entry.id   AF-A0AAN9A490-F1
#
_cell.length_a   1.000
_cell.length_b   1.000
_cell.length_c   1.000
_cell.angle_alpha   90.00
_cell.angle_beta   90.00
_cell.angle_gamma   90.00
#
_symmetry.space_group_name_H-M   'P 1'
#
loop_
_entity.id
_entity.type
_entity.pdbx_description
1 polymer ?
#
loop_
_entity_poly.entity_id
_entity_poly.type
_entity_poly.pdbx_seq_one_letter_code
_entity_poly.pdbx_strand_id
1 'polypeptide(L)'
;MDTSWSETGDRYMLKLFRDYVFHQVTDDGRPWLDLGHVISVLNKLDAGSPDKICLMSHDEQNILMTSYAELKRCFERSFGELLQAASSHKSNISA
;
A
#
# COMPACT_ATOMS: atom_id res chain seq x y z
N MET A 1 -17.73 7.23 -0.71
CA MET A 1 -16.73 6.75 0.27
C MET A 1 -16.00 7.96 0.80
N ASP A 2 -15.81 8.05 2.11
CA ASP A 2 -15.12 9.18 2.73
C ASP A 2 -13.66 9.23 2.24
N THR A 3 -13.24 10.34 1.61
CA THR A 3 -11.89 10.52 1.05
C THR A 3 -10.80 10.42 2.12
N SER A 4 -11.16 10.59 3.40
CA SER A 4 -10.25 10.41 4.54
C SER A 4 -9.92 8.94 4.84
N TRP A 5 -10.67 7.98 4.27
CA TRP A 5 -10.50 6.56 4.56
C TRP A 5 -9.10 6.06 4.20
N SER A 6 -8.52 6.54 3.09
CA SER A 6 -7.18 6.13 2.61
C SER A 6 -6.02 6.83 3.31
N GLU A 7 -6.27 7.87 4.12
CA GLU A 7 -5.24 8.75 4.64
C GLU A 7 -4.84 8.42 6.09
N THR A 8 -5.28 7.28 6.64
CA THR A 8 -5.03 6.92 8.05
C THR A 8 -4.56 5.47 8.22
N GLY A 9 -3.72 5.24 9.23
CA GLY A 9 -3.28 3.91 9.69
C GLY A 9 -2.66 3.03 8.60
N ASP A 10 -3.13 1.78 8.53
CA ASP A 10 -2.68 0.76 7.57
C ASP A 10 -2.77 1.24 6.11
N ARG A 11 -3.78 2.05 5.77
CA ARG A 11 -4.01 2.49 4.39
C ARG A 11 -3.04 3.59 3.96
N TYR A 12 -2.63 4.43 4.90
CA TYR A 12 -1.54 5.39 4.67
C TYR A 12 -0.22 4.65 4.38
N MET A 13 0.06 3.57 5.12
CA MET A 13 1.22 2.71 4.85
C MET A 13 1.17 2.10 3.45
N LEU A 14 -0.01 1.63 3.00
CA LEU A 14 -0.21 1.12 1.63
C LEU A 14 -0.06 2.22 0.56
N LYS A 15 -0.46 3.46 0.86
CA LYS A 15 -0.24 4.62 -0.01
C LYS A 15 1.25 4.89 -0.22
N LEU A 16 2.03 4.93 0.87
CA LEU A 16 3.48 5.08 0.77
C LEU A 16 4.13 3.89 0.04
N PHE A 17 3.63 2.68 0.25
CA PHE A 17 4.11 1.50 -0.45
C PHE A 17 3.87 1.57 -1.96
N ARG A 18 2.70 2.05 -2.40
CA ARG A 18 2.45 2.31 -3.83
C ARG A 18 3.47 3.28 -4.40
N ASP A 19 3.81 4.34 -3.67
CA ASP A 19 4.80 5.32 -4.13
C ASP A 19 6.20 4.69 -4.22
N TYR A 20 6.57 3.86 -3.25
CA TYR A 20 7.80 3.05 -3.29
C TYR A 20 7.87 2.10 -4.51
N VAL A 21 6.75 1.53 -4.95
CA VAL A 21 6.72 0.60 -6.10
C VAL A 21 6.78 1.33 -7.44
N PHE A 22 6.00 2.40 -7.59
CA PHE A 22 5.69 2.97 -8.90
C PHE A 22 6.23 4.38 -9.15
N HIS A 23 6.68 5.08 -8.12
CA HIS A 23 7.17 6.47 -8.20
C HIS A 23 8.67 6.56 -7.91
N GLN A 24 9.44 5.64 -8.49
CA GLN A 24 10.89 5.76 -8.43
C GLN A 24 11.36 6.95 -9.27
N VAL A 25 12.41 7.61 -8.80
CA VAL A 25 13.08 8.69 -9.52
C VAL A 25 14.58 8.38 -9.59
N THR A 26 15.22 8.82 -10.66
CA THR A 26 16.69 8.84 -10.75
C THR A 26 17.27 9.94 -9.84
N ASP A 27 18.59 9.92 -9.63
CA ASP A 27 19.29 10.91 -8.81
C ASP A 27 19.07 12.37 -9.28
N ASP A 28 18.80 12.57 -10.57
CA ASP A 28 18.47 13.87 -11.18
C ASP A 28 16.96 14.17 -11.20
N GLY A 29 16.16 13.39 -10.46
CA GLY A 29 14.73 13.62 -10.22
C GLY A 29 13.81 13.23 -11.38
N ARG A 30 14.30 12.52 -12.40
CA ARG A 30 13.46 12.07 -13.51
C ARG A 30 12.67 10.82 -13.09
N PRO A 31 11.37 10.73 -13.42
CA PRO A 31 10.60 9.51 -13.19
C PRO A 31 11.26 8.31 -13.87
N TRP A 32 11.41 7.23 -13.12
CA TRP A 32 12.00 5.98 -13.58
C TRP A 32 11.08 4.82 -13.23
N LEU A 33 10.93 3.87 -14.15
CA LEU A 33 10.15 2.66 -13.91
C LEU A 33 11.03 1.44 -14.15
N ASP A 34 11.48 0.81 -13.07
CA ASP A 34 12.18 -0.47 -13.12
C ASP A 34 11.18 -1.62 -12.97
N LEU A 35 10.93 -2.35 -14.07
CA LEU A 35 10.03 -3.50 -14.03
C LEU A 35 10.58 -4.65 -13.16
N GLY A 36 11.90 -4.80 -13.06
CA GLY A 36 12.54 -5.78 -12.18
C GLY A 36 12.27 -5.48 -10.71
N HIS A 37 12.32 -4.20 -10.32
CA HIS A 37 11.89 -3.74 -9.00
C HIS A 37 10.42 -4.05 -8.75
N VAL A 38 9.52 -3.62 -9.64
CA VAL A 38 8.07 -3.82 -9.50
C VAL A 38 7.74 -5.29 -9.28
N ILE A 39 8.25 -6.18 -10.13
CA ILE A 39 7.99 -7.62 -10.02
C ILE A 39 8.55 -8.19 -8.72
N SER A 40 9.79 -7.85 -8.36
CA SER A 40 10.43 -8.36 -7.15
C SER A 40 9.69 -7.92 -5.88
N VAL A 41 9.31 -6.65 -5.79
CA VAL A 41 8.56 -6.06 -4.68
C VAL A 41 7.18 -6.69 -4.54
N LEU A 42 6.45 -6.87 -5.64
CA LEU A 42 5.13 -7.52 -5.62
C LEU A 42 5.22 -8.99 -5.22
N ASN A 43 6.23 -9.74 -5.70
CA ASN A 43 6.46 -11.12 -5.27
C ASN A 43 6.77 -11.22 -3.77
N LYS A 44 7.59 -10.29 -3.24
CA LYS A 44 7.91 -10.25 -1.80
C LYS A 44 6.70 -9.89 -0.95
N LEU A 45 5.86 -8.98 -1.42
CA LEU A 45 4.58 -8.64 -0.78
C LEU A 45 3.67 -9.86 -0.73
N ASP A 46 3.45 -10.53 -1.87
CA ASP A 46 2.57 -11.69 -1.96
C ASP A 46 3.07 -12.85 -1.09
N ALA A 47 4.39 -13.10 -1.07
CA ALA A 47 5.00 -14.08 -0.19
C ALA A 47 4.94 -13.70 1.30
N GLY A 48 4.68 -12.44 1.64
CA GLY A 48 4.74 -11.93 3.02
C GLY A 48 6.14 -12.01 3.60
N SER A 49 7.16 -11.62 2.83
CA SER A 49 8.57 -11.72 3.23
C SER A 49 8.88 -10.96 4.54
N PRO A 50 9.76 -11.46 5.42
CA PRO A 50 10.22 -10.72 6.60
C PRO A 50 11.18 -9.56 6.26
N ASP A 51 11.62 -9.45 4.99
CA ASP A 51 12.48 -8.35 4.53
C ASP A 51 11.86 -7.00 4.87
N LYS A 52 12.68 -6.07 5.37
CA LYS A 52 12.27 -4.71 5.71
C LYS A 52 12.58 -3.73 4.59
N ILE A 53 11.68 -2.77 4.40
CA ILE A 53 11.84 -1.64 3.50
C ILE A 53 11.57 -0.33 4.24
N CYS A 54 12.07 0.75 3.63
CA CYS A 54 11.89 2.11 4.08
C CYS A 54 10.88 2.79 3.16
N LEU A 55 9.75 3.22 3.72
CA LEU A 55 8.74 4.00 3.03
C LEU A 55 8.90 5.47 3.42
N MET A 56 8.75 6.37 2.46
CA MET A 56 8.94 7.80 2.67
C MET A 56 7.74 8.57 2.14
N SER A 57 7.29 9.58 2.88
CA SER A 57 6.28 10.51 2.40
C SER A 57 6.82 11.38 1.27
N HIS A 58 5.92 11.90 0.43
CA HIS A 58 6.28 12.73 -0.72
C HIS A 58 7.02 14.03 -0.36
N ASP A 59 6.79 14.56 0.84
CA ASP A 59 7.47 15.73 1.39
C ASP A 59 8.80 15.38 2.10
N GLU A 60 9.20 14.10 2.06
CA GLU A 60 10.39 13.54 2.68
C GLU A 60 10.47 13.72 4.21
N GLN A 61 9.38 14.18 4.85
CA GLN A 61 9.36 14.47 6.29
C GLN A 61 9.10 13.23 7.15
N ASN A 62 8.45 12.20 6.61
CA ASN A 62 8.06 11.01 7.34
C ASN A 62 8.70 9.77 6.73
N ILE A 63 9.48 9.08 7.55
CA ILE A 63 10.10 7.80 7.21
C ILE A 63 9.47 6.70 8.07
N LEU A 64 9.00 5.66 7.41
CA LEU A 64 8.37 4.51 8.04
C LEU A 64 9.11 3.23 7.63
N MET A 65 9.64 2.49 8.60
CA MET A 65 10.25 1.20 8.36
C MET A 65 9.25 0.09 8.63
N THR A 66 9.05 -0.81 7.67
CA THR A 66 8.11 -1.92 7.78
C THR A 66 8.60 -3.15 7.00
N SER A 67 8.00 -4.31 7.24
CA SER A 67 8.24 -5.54 6.48
C SER A 67 7.17 -5.79 5.43
N TYR A 68 7.50 -6.56 4.39
CA TYR A 68 6.49 -7.03 3.44
C TYR A 68 5.38 -7.87 4.11
N ALA A 69 5.72 -8.62 5.17
CA ALA A 69 4.75 -9.35 5.98
C ALA A 69 3.72 -8.43 6.65
N GLU A 70 4.15 -7.29 7.20
CA GLU A 70 3.26 -6.29 7.80
C GLU A 70 2.40 -5.60 6.72
N LEU A 71 3.00 -5.25 5.59
CA LEU A 71 2.29 -4.66 4.45
C LEU A 71 1.21 -5.59 3.90
N LYS A 72 1.50 -6.89 3.78
CA LYS A 72 0.51 -7.89 3.36
C LYS A 72 -0.67 -7.93 4.33
N ARG A 73 -0.43 -7.93 5.64
CA ARG A 73 -1.51 -7.88 6.65
C ARG A 73 -2.34 -6.60 6.53
N CYS A 74 -1.69 -5.45 6.34
CA CYS A 74 -2.38 -4.17 6.13
C CYS A 74 -3.28 -4.21 4.88
N PHE A 75 -2.77 -4.80 3.79
CA PHE A 75 -3.50 -4.98 2.54
C PHE A 75 -4.71 -5.89 2.72
N GLU A 76 -4.53 -7.08 3.27
CA GLU A 76 -5.62 -8.06 3.51
C GLU A 76 -6.71 -7.49 4.41
N ARG A 77 -6.32 -6.78 5.49
CA ARG A 77 -7.26 -6.12 6.39
C ARG A 77 -8.06 -5.03 5.68
N SER A 78 -7.37 -4.11 5.00
CA SER A 78 -8.00 -3.00 4.28
C SER A 78 -8.94 -3.50 3.18
N PHE A 79 -8.53 -4.54 2.45
CA PHE A 79 -9.37 -5.17 1.43
C PHE A 79 -10.57 -5.89 2.04
N GLY A 80 -10.39 -6.59 3.17
CA GLY A 80 -11.46 -7.25 3.90
C GLY A 80 -12.54 -6.28 4.39
N GLU A 81 -12.15 -5.11 4.88
CA GLU A 81 -13.09 -4.04 5.27
C GLU A 81 -13.94 -3.56 4.08
N LEU A 82 -13.33 -3.39 2.90
CA LEU A 82 -14.04 -3.02 1.68
C LEU A 82 -15.04 -4.09 1.25
N LEU A 83 -14.66 -5.36 1.31
CA LEU A 83 -15.56 -6.48 1.01
C LEU A 83 -16.76 -6.52 1.96
N GLN A 84 -16.54 -6.31 3.26
CA GLN A 84 -17.59 -6.27 4.27
C GLN A 84 -18.53 -5.07 4.09
N ALA A 85 -17.99 -3.90 3.75
CA ALA A 85 -18.79 -2.72 3.45
C ALA A 85 -19.68 -2.95 2.21
N ALA A 86 -19.13 -3.58 1.17
CA ALA A 86 -19.85 -3.90 -0.05
C ALA A 86 -20.95 -4.96 0.16
N SER A 87 -20.72 -5.98 1.00
CA SER A 87 -21.73 -7.00 1.31
C SER A 87 -22.87 -6.44 2.15
N SER A 88 -22.55 -5.60 3.14
CA SER A 88 -23.55 -4.92 4.00
C SER A 88 -24.47 -4.00 3.21
N HIS A 89 -23.97 -3.39 2.12
CA HIS A 89 -24.77 -2.56 1.23
C HIS A 89 -25.82 -3.36 0.43
N LYS A 90 -25.51 -4.61 0.03
CA LYS A 90 -26.46 -5.48 -0.68
C LYS A 90 -27.63 -5.92 0.19
N SER A 91 -27.39 -6.19 1.48
CA SER A 91 -28.44 -6.53 2.44
C SER A 91 -29.44 -5.39 2.68
N ASN A 92 -29.00 -4.13 2.60
CA ASN A 92 -29.87 -2.97 2.81
C ASN A 92 -30.72 -2.57 1.58
N ILE A 93 -30.37 -3.04 0.39
CA ILE A 93 -31.13 -2.80 -0.85
C ILE A 93 -32.20 -3.88 -1.05
N SER A 94 -32.06 -5.02 -0.37
CA SER A 94 -32.95 -6.19 -0.50
C SER A 94 -34.05 -6.21 0.58
N ALA A 95 -34.22 -5.13 1.34
CA ALA A 95 -35.19 -4.96 2.42
C ALA A 95 -36.13 -3.78 2.12
#